data_AF-A0A1F2RQH7-F1
#
_entry.id   AF-A0A1F2RQH7-F1
#
_cell.length_a   1.000
_cell.length_b   1.000
_cell.length_c   1.000
_cell.angle_alpha   90.00
_cell.angle_beta   90.00
_cell.angle_gamma   90.00
#
_symmetry.space_group_name_H-M   'P 1'
#
loop_
_entity.id
_entity.type
_entity.pdbx_description
1 polymer ?
#
loop_
_entity_poly.entity_id
_entity_poly.type
_entity_poly.pdbx_seq_one_letter_code
_entity_poly.pdbx_strand_id
1 'polypeptide(L)'
;MASYKTYWYTWGVLLVLTLGMILAGGAAISKVWIVALLLAGMLAKATLILANFMHLRFERVGLILTVVMGIVFTALALFFGIAPDGVRILHLGQ
;
A
#
# COMPACT_ATOMS: atom_id res chain seq x y z
N MET A 1 22.72 11.31 5.15
CA MET A 1 21.73 11.92 4.23
C MET A 1 21.46 10.92 3.11
N ALA A 2 20.22 10.51 2.86
CA ALA A 2 19.93 9.66 1.70
C ALA A 2 20.28 10.46 0.43
N SER A 3 21.06 9.86 -0.48
CA SER A 3 21.49 10.54 -1.70
C SER A 3 20.29 10.77 -2.61
N TYR A 4 20.27 11.86 -3.39
CA TYR A 4 19.25 12.13 -4.40
C TYR A 4 19.01 10.92 -5.34
N LYS A 5 20.07 10.15 -5.60
CA LYS A 5 20.01 8.89 -6.35
C LYS A 5 19.08 7.84 -5.71
N THR A 6 19.07 7.73 -4.38
CA THR A 6 18.21 6.80 -3.64
C THR A 6 16.73 7.16 -3.79
N TYR A 7 16.40 8.45 -3.79
CA TYR A 7 15.02 8.91 -4.00
C TYR A 7 14.53 8.57 -5.40
N TRP A 8 15.32 8.86 -6.44
CA TRP A 8 14.97 8.50 -7.82
C TRP A 8 14.83 7.00 -8.03
N TYR A 9 15.74 6.21 -7.43
CA TYR A 9 15.63 4.76 -7.49
C TYR A 9 14.35 4.26 -6.81
N THR A 10 14.08 4.72 -5.59
CA THR A 10 12.86 4.33 -4.85
C THR A 10 11.61 4.75 -5.63
N TRP A 11 11.61 5.94 -6.23
CA TRP A 11 10.52 6.40 -7.09
C TRP A 11 10.30 5.46 -8.29
N GLY A 12 11.38 5.05 -8.97
CA GLY A 12 11.30 4.10 -10.08
C GLY A 12 10.73 2.74 -9.63
N VAL A 13 11.16 2.24 -8.48
CA VAL A 13 10.62 1.00 -7.89
C VAL A 13 9.13 1.15 -7.56
N LEU A 14 8.70 2.26 -6.97
CA LEU A 14 7.30 2.53 -6.68
C LEU A 14 6.45 2.59 -7.96
N LEU A 15 7.00 3.17 -9.04
CA LEU A 15 6.35 3.21 -10.34
C LEU A 15 6.16 1.80 -10.90
N VAL A 16 7.23 0.99 -10.93
CA VAL A 16 7.19 -0.39 -11.43
C VAL A 16 6.22 -1.25 -10.61
N LEU A 17 6.24 -1.14 -9.28
CA LEU A 17 5.27 -1.83 -8.42
C LEU A 17 3.84 -1.42 -8.76
N THR A 18 3.60 -0.13 -9.02
CA THR A 18 2.25 0.36 -9.37
C THR A 18 1.78 -0.19 -10.71
N LEU A 19 2.64 -0.14 -11.73
CA LEU A 19 2.32 -0.72 -13.04
C LEU A 19 2.09 -2.23 -12.93
N GLY A 20 2.93 -2.95 -12.19
CA GLY A 20 2.75 -4.38 -11.95
C GLY A 20 1.43 -4.72 -11.28
N MET A 21 1.00 -3.94 -10.29
CA MET A 21 -0.31 -4.12 -9.65
C MET A 21 -1.48 -3.84 -10.60
N ILE A 22 -1.40 -2.80 -11.44
CA ILE A 22 -2.43 -2.51 -12.45
C ILE A 22 -2.55 -3.68 -13.43
N LEU A 23 -1.42 -4.17 -13.94
CA LEU A 23 -1.38 -5.32 -14.85
C LEU A 23 -1.93 -6.59 -14.17
N ALA A 24 -1.55 -6.85 -12.92
CA ALA A 24 -2.06 -7.99 -12.15
C ALA A 24 -3.57 -7.91 -11.91
N GLY A 25 -4.13 -6.71 -11.73
CA GLY A 25 -5.57 -6.51 -11.56
C GLY A 25 -6.38 -6.84 -12.81
N GLY A 26 -5.79 -6.74 -14.00
CA GLY A 26 -6.42 -7.13 -15.27
C GLY A 26 -6.19 -8.59 -15.67
N ALA A 27 -5.37 -9.34 -14.92
CA ALA A 27 -5.01 -10.71 -15.26
C ALA A 27 -6.14 -11.70 -14.91
N ALA A 28 -6.37 -12.69 -15.77
CA ALA A 28 -7.35 -13.76 -15.55
C ALA A 28 -6.82 -14.85 -14.58
N ILE A 29 -6.39 -14.45 -13.39
CA ILE A 29 -5.87 -15.33 -12.34
C ILE A 29 -6.93 -15.44 -11.21
N SER A 30 -6.84 -16.48 -10.38
CA SER A 30 -7.70 -16.61 -9.20
C SER A 30 -7.70 -15.34 -8.35
N LYS A 31 -8.91 -14.91 -7.95
CA LYS A 31 -9.14 -13.68 -7.18
C LYS A 31 -8.33 -13.62 -5.89
N VAL A 32 -8.12 -14.77 -5.23
CA VAL A 32 -7.34 -14.84 -3.98
C VAL A 32 -5.89 -14.42 -4.22
N TRP A 33 -5.28 -14.88 -5.32
CA TRP A 33 -3.90 -14.53 -5.68
C TRP A 33 -3.78 -13.06 -6.06
N ILE A 34 -4.76 -12.51 -6.78
CA ILE A 34 -4.80 -11.08 -7.11
C ILE A 34 -4.85 -10.26 -5.83
N VAL A 35 -5.76 -10.56 -4.91
CA VAL A 35 -5.88 -9.86 -3.63
C VAL A 35 -4.59 -9.93 -2.82
N ALA A 36 -3.99 -11.12 -2.69
CA ALA A 36 -2.74 -11.29 -1.96
C ALA A 36 -1.59 -10.46 -2.57
N LEU A 37 -1.46 -10.46 -3.91
CA LEU A 37 -0.43 -9.69 -4.61
C LEU A 37 -0.64 -8.19 -4.45
N LEU A 38 -1.87 -7.71 -4.57
CA LEU A 38 -2.20 -6.29 -4.40
C LEU A 38 -1.93 -5.84 -2.95
N LEU A 39 -2.31 -6.64 -1.95
CA LEU A 39 -2.02 -6.35 -0.54
C LEU A 39 -0.51 -6.31 -0.28
N ALA A 40 0.24 -7.29 -0.77
CA ALA A 40 1.69 -7.32 -0.64
C ALA A 40 2.34 -6.09 -1.30
N GLY A 41 1.87 -5.71 -2.50
CA GLY A 41 2.31 -4.52 -3.21
C GLY A 41 2.03 -3.22 -2.45
N MET A 42 0.84 -3.09 -1.85
CA MET A 42 0.48 -1.94 -1.02
C MET A 42 1.38 -1.82 0.22
N LEU A 43 1.62 -2.92 0.94
CA LEU A 43 2.50 -2.94 2.12
C LEU A 43 3.95 -2.63 1.75
N ALA A 44 4.45 -3.19 0.64
CA ALA A 44 5.80 -2.90 0.15
C ALA A 44 5.96 -1.41 -0.18
N LYS A 45 4.97 -0.81 -0.88
CA LYS A 45 4.99 0.63 -1.18
C LYS A 45 4.98 1.49 0.08
N ALA A 46 4.09 1.19 1.03
CA ALA A 46 4.02 1.92 2.30
C ALA A 46 5.37 1.88 3.03
N THR A 47 6.01 0.72 3.08
CA THR A 47 7.33 0.53 3.71
C THR A 47 8.42 1.33 3.01
N LEU A 48 8.47 1.30 1.67
CA LEU A 48 9.44 2.06 0.88
C LEU A 48 9.29 3.58 1.08
N ILE A 49 8.05 4.07 1.16
CA ILE A 49 7.75 5.48 1.42
C ILE A 49 8.17 5.86 2.84
N LEU A 50 7.80 5.04 3.83
CA LEU A 50 8.13 5.27 5.24
C LEU A 50 9.65 5.31 5.48
N ALA A 51 10.40 4.42 4.80
CA ALA A 51 11.84 4.29 4.98
C ALA A 51 12.67 5.35 4.24
N ASN A 52 12.21 5.79 3.06
CA ASN A 52 13.01 6.66 2.18
C ASN A 52 12.48 8.08 2.07
N PHE A 53 11.17 8.29 1.96
CA PHE A 53 10.58 9.61 1.69
C PHE A 53 10.14 10.33 2.96
N MET A 54 9.55 9.59 3.90
CA MET A 54 9.33 10.10 5.24
C MET A 54 10.66 9.99 5.96
N HIS A 55 11.22 11.11 6.43
CA HIS A 55 12.53 11.14 7.10
C HIS A 55 12.55 10.44 8.48
N LEU A 56 11.60 9.53 8.72
CA LEU A 56 11.37 8.77 9.94
C LEU A 56 12.57 7.95 10.39
N ARG A 57 13.48 7.58 9.48
CA ARG A 57 14.76 6.95 9.81
C ARG A 57 15.58 7.75 10.85
N PHE A 58 15.44 9.07 10.88
CA PHE A 58 16.19 9.95 11.78
C PHE A 58 15.34 10.49 12.94
N GLU A 59 14.08 10.08 13.00
CA GLU A 59 13.11 10.55 13.99
C GLU A 59 13.09 9.66 15.24
N ARG A 60 12.47 10.17 16.30
CA ARG A 60 12.26 9.37 17.53
C ARG A 60 11.28 8.24 17.24
N VAL A 61 11.52 7.08 17.85
CA VAL A 61 10.67 5.88 17.73
C VAL A 61 9.18 6.19 17.98
N GLY A 62 8.88 7.11 18.89
CA GLY A 62 7.50 7.56 19.15
C GLY A 62 6.80 8.15 17.92
N LEU A 63 7.49 8.95 17.09
CA LEU A 63 6.92 9.51 15.87
C LEU A 63 6.72 8.45 14.79
N ILE A 64 7.66 7.51 14.67
CA ILE A 64 7.51 6.34 13.79
C ILE A 64 6.26 5.56 14.17
N LEU A 65 6.08 5.28 15.46
CA LEU A 65 4.93 4.52 15.96
C LEU A 65 3.62 5.27 15.71
N THR A 66 3.56 6.58 15.95
CA THR A 66 2.38 7.40 15.66
C THR A 66 1.99 7.34 14.19
N VAL A 67 2.95 7.46 13.27
CA VAL A 67 2.67 7.40 11.83
C VAL A 67 2.19 6.01 11.43
N VAL A 68 2.87 4.96 11.87
CA VAL A 68 2.47 3.57 11.57
C VAL A 68 1.06 3.29 12.11
N MET A 69 0.77 3.69 13.35
CA MET A 69 -0.55 3.56 13.94
C MET A 69 -1.61 4.34 13.16
N GLY A 70 -1.31 5.58 12.75
CA GLY A 70 -2.21 6.39 11.93
C GLY A 70 -2.53 5.75 10.58
N ILE A 71 -1.52 5.19 9.91
CA ILE A 71 -1.68 4.46 8.64
C ILE A 71 -2.56 3.22 8.85
N VAL A 72 -2.24 2.38 9.85
CA VAL A 72 -2.99 1.15 10.13
C VAL A 72 -4.44 1.46 10.51
N PHE A 73 -4.65 2.42 11.40
CA PHE A 73 -6.00 2.79 11.85
C PHE A 73 -6.84 3.34 10.70
N THR A 74 -6.27 4.21 9.88
CA THR A 74 -6.95 4.76 8.69
C THR A 74 -7.25 3.66 7.68
N ALA A 75 -6.30 2.76 7.42
CA ALA A 75 -6.50 1.65 6.49
C ALA A 75 -7.62 0.71 6.95
N LEU A 76 -7.67 0.37 8.24
CA LEU A 76 -8.75 -0.43 8.83
C LEU A 76 -10.09 0.31 8.75
N ALA A 77 -10.13 1.60 9.09
CA ALA A 77 -11.35 2.40 9.02
C ALA A 77 -11.91 2.45 7.59
N LEU A 78 -11.04 2.67 6.59
CA LEU A 78 -11.43 2.65 5.18
C LEU A 78 -11.88 1.26 4.74
N PHE A 79 -11.18 0.20 5.15
CA PHE A 79 -11.55 -1.17 4.81
C PHE A 79 -12.92 -1.52 5.39
N PHE A 80 -13.14 -1.32 6.69
CA PHE A 80 -14.42 -1.63 7.33
C PHE A 80 -15.55 -0.69 6.90
N GLY A 81 -15.24 0.53 6.49
CA GLY A 81 -16.23 1.46 5.92
C GLY A 81 -16.67 1.06 4.51
N ILE A 82 -15.75 0.62 3.65
CA ILE A 82 -16.00 0.44 2.21
C ILE A 82 -16.28 -1.03 1.84
N ALA A 83 -15.64 -1.99 2.50
CA ALA A 83 -15.79 -3.41 2.16
C ALA A 83 -17.23 -3.93 2.29
N PRO A 84 -18.02 -3.56 3.32
CA PRO A 84 -19.42 -3.98 3.41
C PRO A 84 -20.26 -3.51 2.23
N ASP A 85 -20.02 -2.30 1.73
CA ASP A 85 -20.72 -1.76 0.56
C ASP A 85 -20.40 -2.56 -0.70
N GLY A 86 -19.13 -2.94 -0.89
CA GLY A 86 -18.72 -3.80 -2.00
C GLY A 86 -19.41 -5.17 -1.96
N VAL A 87 -19.50 -5.78 -0.76
CA VAL A 87 -20.22 -7.05 -0.57
C VAL A 87 -21.71 -6.89 -0.84
N ARG A 88 -22.31 -5.78 -0.40
CA ARG A 88 -23.74 -5.50 -0.61
C ARG A 88 -24.07 -5.33 -2.09
N ILE A 89 -23.25 -4.60 -2.86
CA ILE A 89 -23.42 -4.45 -4.31
C ILE A 89 -23.28 -5.81 -5.02
N LEU A 90 -22.34 -6.65 -4.59
CA LEU A 90 -22.17 -7.99 -5.16
C LEU A 90 -23.43 -8.85 -4.99
N HIS A 91 -24.08 -8.81 -3.82
CA HIS A 91 -25.32 -9.55 -3.56
C HIS A 91 -26.54 -8.97 -4.29
N LEU A 92 -26.60 -7.65 -4.48
CA LEU A 92 -27.70 -6.98 -5.21
C LEU A 92 -27.60 -7.11 -6.74
N GLY A 93 -26.39 -7.38 -7.25
CA GLY A 93 -26.12 -7.59 -8.67
C GLY A 93 -26.22 -9.04 -9.14
N GLN A 94 -26.56 -9.98 -8.25
CA GLN A 94 -26.97 -11.35 -8.59
C GLN A 94 -28.49 -11.46 -8.63
#